data_AF-A0A3D5KG47-F1
#
_entry.id   AF-A0A3D5KG47-F1
#
_cell.length_a   1.000
_cell.length_b   1.000
_cell.length_c   1.000
_cell.angle_alpha   90.00
_cell.angle_beta   90.00
_cell.angle_gamma   90.00
#
_symmetry.space_group_name_H-M   'P 1'
#
loop_
_entity.id
_entity.type
_entity.pdbx_description
1 polymer ?
#
loop_
_entity_poly.entity_id
_entity_poly.type
_entity_poly.pdbx_seq_one_letter_code
_entity_poly.pdbx_strand_id
1 'polypeptide(L)'
;MIPESFKGNHSKNLSFQMGRPAVKRKRTASQYIFSSKVSILCCKDRQENVFARTGFRGKIPYSRLYSLLADKVSKKSVLCTTNNRGYIPLAKRLNCKLYKLRG
;
A
#
# COMPACT_ATOMS: atom_id res chain seq x y z
N MET A 1 -7.44 28.07 -9.03
CA MET A 1 -7.47 27.43 -10.35
C MET A 1 -6.64 26.15 -10.28
N ILE A 2 -7.24 24.98 -10.50
CA ILE A 2 -6.53 23.69 -10.44
C ILE A 2 -5.81 23.53 -11.79
N PRO A 3 -4.48 23.32 -11.83
CA PRO A 3 -3.78 23.11 -13.10
C PRO A 3 -4.14 21.73 -13.66
N GLU A 4 -4.95 21.73 -14.71
CA GLU A 4 -5.32 20.53 -15.45
C GLU A 4 -4.13 20.07 -16.31
N SER A 5 -3.82 18.76 -16.24
CA SER A 5 -2.72 18.16 -16.99
C SER A 5 -3.26 17.40 -18.20
N PHE A 6 -3.37 18.07 -19.35
CA PHE A 6 -3.75 17.48 -20.65
C PHE A 6 -2.65 16.65 -21.31
N LYS A 7 -1.68 16.15 -20.54
CA LYS A 7 -0.59 15.33 -21.09
C LYS A 7 -1.15 13.94 -21.38
N GLY A 8 -1.54 13.71 -22.63
CA GLY A 8 -1.83 12.37 -23.14
C GLY A 8 -0.67 11.40 -22.86
N ASN A 9 -0.94 10.10 -22.89
CA ASN A 9 0.14 9.13 -22.71
C ASN A 9 1.02 9.08 -23.96
N HIS A 10 2.16 9.76 -23.93
CA HIS A 10 3.14 9.78 -25.02
C HIS A 10 4.29 8.78 -24.80
N SER A 11 4.15 7.80 -23.89
CA SER A 11 5.23 6.87 -23.53
C SER A 11 5.76 6.02 -24.70
N LYS A 12 5.04 5.95 -25.82
CA LYS A 12 5.40 5.18 -27.02
C LYS A 12 5.83 6.05 -28.21
N ASN A 13 5.72 7.38 -28.11
CA ASN A 13 6.10 8.27 -29.19
C ASN A 13 7.51 8.82 -28.95
N LEU A 14 8.48 8.32 -29.71
CA LEU A 14 9.90 8.66 -29.58
C LEU A 14 10.26 10.05 -30.14
N SER A 15 9.43 10.62 -31.02
CA SER A 15 9.64 11.95 -31.60
C SER A 15 8.88 13.07 -30.86
N PHE A 16 8.10 12.71 -29.84
CA PHE A 16 7.32 13.68 -29.09
C PHE A 16 8.22 14.58 -28.23
N GLN A 17 8.20 15.89 -28.50
CA GLN A 17 8.87 16.90 -27.70
C GLN A 17 7.85 17.74 -26.93
N MET A 18 8.11 17.94 -25.63
CA MET A 18 7.33 18.88 -24.81
C MET A 18 7.89 20.28 -25.00
N GLY A 19 7.09 21.23 -25.50
CA GLY A 19 7.45 22.65 -25.63
C GLY A 19 7.59 23.42 -24.30
N ARG A 20 7.88 22.74 -23.19
CA ARG A 20 8.10 23.33 -21.87
C ARG A 20 9.12 22.51 -21.09
N PRO A 21 9.90 23.13 -20.18
CA PRO A 21 10.84 22.41 -19.34
C PRO A 21 10.11 21.35 -18.51
N ALA A 22 10.78 20.21 -18.28
CA ALA A 22 10.26 19.15 -17.46
C ALA A 22 10.05 19.66 -16.03
N VAL A 23 8.80 19.62 -15.54
CA VAL A 23 8.51 19.91 -14.14
C VAL A 23 9.04 18.74 -13.31
N LYS A 24 10.17 18.97 -12.63
CA LYS A 24 10.66 18.04 -11.60
C LYS A 24 9.64 18.03 -10.46
N ARG A 25 9.04 16.88 -10.18
CA ARG A 25 8.19 16.71 -9.00
C ARG A 25 9.02 17.12 -7.78
N LYS A 26 8.53 18.09 -6.99
CA LYS A 26 9.23 18.62 -5.80
C LYS A 26 9.53 17.56 -4.75
N ARG A 27 8.87 16.40 -4.79
CA ARG A 27 9.15 15.26 -3.93
C ARG A 27 9.18 13.94 -4.69
N THR A 28 10.18 13.12 -4.42
CA THR A 28 10.25 11.73 -4.89
C THR A 28 9.33 10.83 -4.06
N ALA A 29 8.91 9.68 -4.60
CA ALA A 29 8.17 8.69 -3.83
C ALA A 29 8.93 8.24 -2.56
N SER A 30 10.27 8.26 -2.60
CA SER A 30 11.13 8.00 -1.44
C SER A 30 11.02 9.08 -0.35
N GLN A 31 10.83 10.35 -0.69
CA GLN A 31 10.58 11.41 0.31
C GLN A 31 9.21 11.28 0.99
N TYR A 32 8.24 10.61 0.36
CA TYR A 32 6.99 10.19 1.02
C TYR A 32 7.22 9.11 2.08
N ILE A 33 8.23 8.24 1.89
CA ILE A 33 8.60 7.19 2.86
C ILE A 33 9.16 7.80 4.14
N PHE A 34 9.87 8.93 4.04
CA PHE A 34 10.34 9.71 5.19
C PHE A 34 9.27 10.58 5.87
N SER A 35 8.00 10.53 5.43
CA SER A 35 6.96 11.30 6.12
C SER A 35 6.91 10.93 7.60
N SER A 36 6.62 11.91 8.46
CA SER A 36 6.40 11.72 9.90
C SER A 36 5.14 10.89 10.22
N LYS A 37 4.42 10.43 9.19
CA LYS A 37 3.19 9.66 9.37
C LYS A 37 3.51 8.28 9.92
N VAL A 38 2.81 7.90 10.98
CA VAL A 38 2.84 6.56 11.53
C VAL A 38 1.62 5.82 11.01
N SER A 39 1.83 4.62 10.46
CA SER A 39 0.74 3.72 10.12
C SER A 39 0.40 2.84 11.31
N ILE A 40 -0.88 2.79 11.66
CA ILE A 40 -1.43 1.85 12.63
C ILE A 40 -2.07 0.70 11.85
N LEU A 41 -1.73 -0.53 12.23
CA LEU A 41 -2.41 -1.72 11.73
C LEU A 41 -3.61 -1.96 12.63
N CYS A 42 -4.81 -1.94 12.04
CA CYS A 42 -6.05 -2.29 12.71
C CYS A 42 -6.74 -3.43 11.96
N CYS A 43 -7.30 -4.39 12.68
CA CYS A 43 -8.20 -5.39 12.12
C CYS A 43 -9.22 -5.83 13.18
N LYS A 44 -10.33 -6.38 12.71
CA LYS A 44 -11.33 -7.05 13.54
C LYS A 44 -11.58 -8.45 13.01
N ASP A 45 -11.97 -9.35 13.90
CA ASP A 45 -12.44 -10.68 13.51
C ASP A 45 -13.99 -10.74 13.46
N ARG A 46 -14.53 -11.95 13.29
CA ARG A 46 -15.98 -12.19 13.22
C ARG A 46 -16.69 -12.07 14.58
N GLN A 47 -15.94 -12.16 15.67
CA GLN A 47 -16.43 -12.03 17.04
C GLN A 47 -16.34 -10.58 17.55
N GLU A 48 -16.03 -9.64 16.65
CA GLU A 48 -15.80 -8.23 16.96
C GLU A 48 -14.60 -7.99 17.91
N ASN A 49 -13.68 -8.97 18.02
CA ASN A 49 -12.41 -8.73 18.70
C ASN A 49 -11.56 -7.77 17.86
N VAL A 50 -11.07 -6.71 18.47
CA VAL A 50 -10.28 -5.68 17.80
C VAL A 50 -8.79 -5.87 18.12
N PHE A 51 -7.97 -5.84 17.07
CA PHE A 51 -6.52 -5.77 17.18
C PHE A 51 -6.03 -4.46 16.57
N ALA A 52 -5.30 -3.66 17.34
CA ALA A 52 -4.66 -2.44 16.88
C ALA A 52 -3.22 -2.34 17.41
N ARG A 53 -2.25 -2.13 16.51
CA ARG A 53 -0.84 -1.94 16.87
C ARG A 53 -0.15 -0.98 15.93
N THR A 54 0.86 -0.27 16.44
CA THR A 54 1.74 0.54 15.62
C THR A 54 2.46 -0.34 14.59
N GLY A 55 2.19 -0.06 13.32
CA GLY A 55 2.72 -0.78 12.18
C GLY A 55 4.13 -0.32 11.88
N PHE A 56 4.28 0.86 11.28
CA PHE A 56 5.56 1.39 10.80
C PHE A 56 5.48 2.90 10.56
N ARG A 57 6.63 3.57 10.41
CA ARG A 57 6.68 4.94 9.89
C ARG A 57 6.53 4.91 8.37
N GLY A 58 5.49 5.54 7.84
CA GLY A 58 5.09 5.40 6.44
C GLY A 58 4.38 4.08 6.18
N LYS A 59 4.59 3.46 5.01
CA LYS A 59 3.91 2.22 4.61
C LYS A 59 4.43 1.01 5.38
N ILE A 60 3.54 0.16 5.88
CA ILE A 60 3.92 -1.06 6.61
C ILE A 60 4.56 -2.07 5.63
N PRO A 61 5.83 -2.48 5.84
CA PRO A 61 6.47 -3.50 5.01
C PRO A 61 5.95 -4.90 5.35
N TYR A 62 6.13 -5.84 4.43
CA TYR A 62 5.69 -7.22 4.60
C TYR A 62 6.30 -7.91 5.84
N SER A 63 7.60 -7.72 6.09
CA SER A 63 8.27 -8.28 7.28
C SER A 63 7.59 -7.88 8.58
N ARG A 64 7.21 -6.60 8.68
CA ARG A 64 6.48 -6.06 9.83
C ARG A 64 5.06 -6.60 9.92
N LEU A 65 4.33 -6.66 8.80
CA LEU A 65 3.00 -7.30 8.76
C LEU A 65 3.06 -8.75 9.25
N TYR A 66 4.03 -9.53 8.79
CA TYR A 66 4.24 -10.91 9.22
C TYR A 66 4.52 -10.98 10.73
N SER A 67 5.45 -10.17 11.24
CA SER A 67 5.77 -10.15 12.68
C SER A 67 4.58 -9.77 13.57
N LEU A 68 3.64 -8.96 13.06
CA LEU A 68 2.48 -8.52 13.84
C LEU A 68 1.35 -9.55 13.86
N LEU A 69 1.21 -10.37 12.80
CA LEU A 69 0.03 -11.18 12.55
C LEU A 69 0.28 -12.70 12.53
N ALA A 70 1.52 -13.17 12.39
CA ALA A 70 1.81 -14.59 12.14
C ALA A 70 1.36 -15.53 13.27
N ASP A 71 1.37 -15.05 14.51
CA ASP A 71 0.92 -15.75 15.72
C ASP A 71 -0.57 -15.56 16.03
N LYS A 72 -1.24 -14.62 15.34
CA LYS A 72 -2.63 -14.22 15.59
C LYS A 72 -3.60 -14.71 14.54
N VAL A 73 -3.10 -14.99 13.33
CA VAL A 73 -3.90 -15.44 12.20
C VAL A 73 -3.69 -16.94 12.02
N SER A 74 -4.74 -17.69 12.28
CA SER A 74 -4.79 -19.14 12.07
C SER A 74 -4.64 -19.50 10.58
N LYS A 75 -4.07 -20.69 10.30
CA LYS A 75 -4.03 -21.24 8.94
C LYS A 75 -5.46 -21.38 8.40
N LYS A 76 -5.62 -21.23 7.07
CA LYS A 76 -6.91 -21.28 6.35
C LYS A 76 -7.89 -20.15 6.68
N SER A 77 -7.48 -19.15 7.47
CA SER A 77 -8.30 -17.96 7.70
C SER A 77 -8.51 -17.15 6.42
N VAL A 78 -9.51 -16.28 6.46
CA VAL A 78 -9.85 -15.36 5.37
C VAL A 78 -9.39 -13.96 5.74
N LEU A 79 -8.48 -13.40 4.94
CA LEU A 79 -8.00 -12.03 5.09
C LEU A 79 -8.77 -11.10 4.16
N CYS A 80 -9.48 -10.13 4.73
CA CYS A 80 -10.18 -9.09 3.99
C CYS A 80 -9.40 -7.78 4.11
N THR A 81 -8.86 -7.27 3.01
CA THR A 81 -7.93 -6.12 3.04
C THR A 81 -8.20 -5.15 1.91
N THR A 82 -7.80 -3.89 2.07
CA THR A 82 -7.72 -2.94 0.96
C THR A 82 -6.56 -3.30 0.02
N ASN A 83 -6.39 -2.58 -1.10
CA ASN A 83 -5.37 -2.89 -2.10
C ASN A 83 -3.92 -2.58 -1.65
N ASN A 84 -3.44 -3.24 -0.59
CA ASN A 84 -2.06 -3.19 -0.14
C ASN A 84 -1.33 -4.49 -0.55
N ARG A 85 -0.30 -4.34 -1.38
CA ARG A 85 0.53 -5.45 -1.89
C ARG A 85 1.17 -6.32 -0.80
N GLY A 86 1.37 -5.80 0.41
CA GLY A 86 1.98 -6.54 1.52
C GLY A 86 1.17 -7.76 2.00
N TYR A 87 -0.14 -7.77 1.79
CA TYR A 87 -1.01 -8.88 2.21
C TYR A 87 -0.98 -10.09 1.26
N ILE A 88 -0.53 -9.91 0.02
CA ILE A 88 -0.39 -11.01 -0.95
C ILE A 88 0.64 -12.06 -0.46
N PRO A 89 1.91 -11.69 -0.17
CA PRO A 89 2.87 -12.65 0.37
C PRO A 89 2.50 -13.14 1.77
N LEU A 90 1.81 -12.32 2.58
CA LEU A 90 1.32 -12.73 3.90
C LEU A 90 0.32 -13.88 3.80
N ALA A 91 -0.71 -13.74 2.96
CA ALA A 91 -1.73 -14.76 2.78
C ALA A 91 -1.12 -16.08 2.29
N LYS A 92 -0.17 -16.01 1.34
CA LYS A 92 0.56 -17.19 0.86
C LYS A 92 1.32 -17.88 2.00
N ARG A 93 2.08 -17.13 2.80
CA ARG A 93 2.92 -17.71 3.87
C ARG A 93 2.09 -18.29 5.01
N LEU A 94 0.93 -17.70 5.32
CA LEU A 94 0.03 -18.18 6.38
C LEU A 94 -1.01 -19.20 5.87
N ASN A 95 -0.94 -19.60 4.59
CA ASN A 95 -1.93 -20.46 3.94
C ASN A 95 -3.38 -19.96 4.18
N CYS A 96 -3.60 -18.66 3.92
CA CYS A 96 -4.88 -17.97 4.09
C CYS A 96 -5.48 -17.60 2.74
N LYS A 97 -6.82 -17.50 2.68
CA LYS A 97 -7.51 -16.93 1.53
C LYS A 97 -7.46 -15.40 1.62
N LEU A 98 -7.19 -14.72 0.51
CA LEU A 98 -7.12 -13.25 0.48
C LEU A 98 -8.24 -12.67 -0.39
N TYR A 99 -9.10 -11.86 0.23
CA TYR A 99 -10.04 -10.99 -0.47
C TYR A 99 -9.53 -9.55 -0.41
N LYS A 100 -9.37 -8.95 -1.60
CA LYS A 100 -8.98 -7.55 -1.75
C LYS A 100 -10.21 -6.75 -2.14
N LEU A 101 -10.58 -5.78 -1.32
CA LEU A 101 -11.61 -4.80 -1.68
C LEU A 101 -11.07 -3.97 -2.86
N ARG A 102 -11.86 -3.90 -3.94
CA ARG A 102 -11.62 -2.96 -5.04
C ARG A 102 -12.07 -1.60 -4.52
N GLY A 103 -11.10 -0.74 -4.23
CA GLY A 103 -11.33 0.69 -3.99
C GLY A 103 -11.18 1.47 -5.29
#